data_AF-A0A517PKY4-F1
#
_entry.id   AF-A0A517PKY4-F1
#
_cell.length_a   1.000
_cell.length_b   1.000
_cell.length_c   1.000
_cell.angle_alpha   90.00
_cell.angle_beta   90.00
_cell.angle_gamma   90.00
#
_symmetry.space_group_name_H-M   'P 1'
#
loop_
_entity.id
_entity.type
_entity.pdbx_description
1 polymer ?
#
loop_
_entity_poly.entity_id
_entity_poly.type
_entity_poly.pdbx_seq_one_letter_code
_entity_poly.pdbx_strand_id
1 'polypeptide(L)'
;MTSHRILFTALALIVCAAILFSQTPPPVAQAAAVKSAPAWEYKIADASVKLGELETAGEISNAGIKAALEQFLNQQGADGWELVSYSGTMAVYKRAVRN
;
A
#
# COMPACT_ATOMS: atom_id res chain seq x y z
N MET A 1 -26.81 51.22 27.90
CA MET A 1 -25.82 50.24 28.42
C MET A 1 -26.12 48.78 28.04
N THR A 2 -27.28 48.45 27.45
CA THR A 2 -27.69 47.06 27.16
C THR A 2 -27.17 46.52 25.82
N SER A 3 -27.05 47.38 24.80
CA SER A 3 -26.67 46.96 23.44
C SER A 3 -25.21 46.51 23.31
N HIS A 4 -24.29 47.12 24.07
CA HIS A 4 -22.86 46.77 24.04
C HIS A 4 -22.58 45.42 24.70
N ARG A 5 -23.39 45.01 25.70
CA ARG A 5 -23.26 43.71 26.37
C ARG A 5 -23.64 42.57 25.44
N ILE A 6 -24.70 42.75 24.65
CA ILE A 6 -25.19 41.76 23.67
C ILE A 6 -24.17 41.54 22.56
N LEU A 7 -23.59 42.62 22.02
CA LEU A 7 -22.52 42.56 21.02
C LEU A 7 -21.29 41.80 21.54
N PHE A 8 -20.90 42.02 22.80
CA PHE A 8 -19.75 41.34 23.39
C PHE A 8 -19.97 39.84 23.55
N THR A 9 -21.16 39.42 23.98
CA THR A 9 -21.53 37.99 24.07
C THR A 9 -21.60 37.32 22.70
N ALA A 10 -22.12 38.00 21.68
CA ALA A 10 -22.17 37.45 20.32
C ALA A 10 -20.76 37.27 19.76
N LEU A 11 -19.87 38.25 19.97
CA LEU A 11 -18.47 38.17 19.56
C LEU A 11 -17.74 37.03 20.28
N ALA A 12 -17.97 36.87 21.58
CA ALA A 12 -17.38 35.80 22.38
C ALA A 12 -17.80 34.41 21.88
N LEU A 13 -19.08 34.23 21.52
CA LEU A 13 -19.58 32.97 20.96
C LEU A 13 -18.97 32.66 19.60
N ILE A 14 -18.80 33.66 18.74
CA ILE A 14 -18.17 33.49 17.42
C ILE A 14 -16.69 33.10 17.58
N VAL A 15 -15.96 33.74 18.49
CA VAL A 15 -14.55 33.41 18.78
C VAL A 15 -14.45 32.00 19.37
N CYS A 16 -15.35 31.63 20.28
CA CYS A 16 -15.35 30.30 20.89
C CYS A 16 -15.65 29.20 19.84
N ALA A 17 -16.59 29.45 18.92
CA ALA A 17 -16.88 28.54 17.83
C ALA A 17 -15.69 28.40 16.86
N ALA A 18 -15.03 29.51 16.50
CA ALA A 18 -13.85 29.48 15.63
C ALA A 18 -12.70 28.64 16.21
N ILE A 19 -12.46 28.73 17.53
CA ILE A 19 -11.43 27.95 18.23
C ILE A 19 -11.77 26.44 18.23
N LEU A 20 -13.05 26.08 18.32
CA LEU A 20 -13.50 24.68 18.25
C LEU A 20 -13.30 24.07 16.85
N PHE A 21 -13.46 24.84 15.77
CA PHE A 21 -13.23 24.36 14.40
C PHE A 21 -11.75 24.38 13.98
N SER A 22 -10.92 25.26 14.56
CA SER A 22 -9.47 25.33 14.30
C SER A 22 -8.64 24.34 15.12
N GLN A 23 -9.28 23.41 15.85
CA GLN A 23 -8.57 22.30 16.47
C GLN A 23 -8.09 21.37 15.38
N THR A 24 -6.88 21.62 14.87
CA THR A 24 -6.06 20.59 14.24
C THR A 24 -6.08 19.40 15.19
N PRO A 25 -6.55 18.21 14.74
CA PRO A 25 -6.54 17.04 15.59
C PRO A 25 -5.14 16.88 16.19
N PRO A 26 -5.02 16.49 17.48
CA PRO A 26 -3.71 16.24 18.06
C PRO A 26 -2.96 15.26 17.16
N PRO A 27 -1.62 15.38 17.01
CA PRO A 27 -0.85 14.57 16.08
C PRO A 27 -1.07 13.06 16.26
N VAL A 28 -1.45 12.64 17.48
CA VAL A 28 -1.84 11.27 17.84
C VAL A 28 -3.11 10.80 17.11
N ALA A 29 -4.12 11.66 16.93
CA ALA A 29 -5.36 11.33 16.22
C ALA A 29 -5.14 11.26 14.69
N GLN A 30 -4.19 12.03 14.16
CA GLN A 30 -3.76 11.92 12.76
C GLN A 30 -2.92 10.67 12.49
N ALA A 31 -2.13 10.22 13.46
CA ALA A 31 -1.37 8.97 13.37
C ALA A 31 -2.28 7.73 13.30
N ALA A 32 -3.44 7.76 13.95
CA ALA A 32 -4.42 6.65 13.92
C ALA A 32 -5.14 6.49 12.58
N ALA A 33 -5.15 7.53 11.72
CA ALA A 33 -5.74 7.49 10.39
C ALA A 33 -4.76 7.01 9.29
N VAL A 34 -3.55 6.60 9.67
CA VAL A 34 -2.61 5.98 8.74
C VAL A 34 -3.14 4.58 8.44
N LYS A 35 -3.69 4.39 7.24
CA LYS A 35 -3.95 3.04 6.68
C LYS A 35 -2.76 2.18 7.02
N SER A 36 -2.96 1.14 7.85
CA SER A 36 -1.90 0.20 8.17
C SER A 36 -1.28 -0.28 6.87
N ALA A 37 0.05 -0.19 6.76
CA ALA A 37 0.74 -0.72 5.60
C ALA A 37 0.31 -2.18 5.39
N PRO A 38 0.09 -2.62 4.14
CA PRO A 38 -0.30 -4.01 3.90
C PRO A 38 0.77 -4.93 4.49
N ALA A 39 0.34 -5.93 5.25
CA ALA A 39 1.22 -7.02 5.63
C ALA A 39 1.64 -7.75 4.34
N TRP A 40 2.93 -8.06 4.20
CA TRP A 40 3.46 -8.73 3.02
C TRP A 40 3.73 -10.21 3.32
N GLU A 41 3.28 -11.07 2.42
CA GLU A 41 3.67 -12.48 2.38
C GLU A 41 4.80 -12.64 1.37
N TYR A 42 5.81 -13.46 1.71
CA TYR A 42 6.93 -13.78 0.82
C TYR A 42 6.97 -15.27 0.53
N LYS A 43 7.33 -15.62 -0.70
CA LYS A 43 7.48 -17.01 -1.13
C LYS A 43 8.72 -17.18 -2.00
N ILE A 44 9.40 -18.31 -1.83
CA ILE A 44 10.48 -18.76 -2.69
C ILE A 44 9.96 -19.96 -3.48
N ALA A 45 10.11 -19.93 -4.80
CA ALA A 45 9.72 -21.03 -5.67
C ALA A 45 10.84 -21.38 -6.65
N ASP A 46 10.82 -22.63 -7.11
CA ASP A 46 11.66 -23.06 -8.22
C ASP A 46 11.17 -22.41 -9.52
N ALA A 47 12.10 -21.74 -10.20
CA ALA A 47 11.91 -21.06 -11.48
C ALA A 47 12.57 -21.82 -12.63
N SER A 48 13.30 -22.91 -12.34
CA SER A 48 14.12 -23.66 -13.30
C SER A 48 13.33 -24.09 -14.52
N VAL A 49 12.15 -24.68 -14.28
CA VAL A 49 11.27 -25.19 -15.34
C VAL A 49 10.86 -24.06 -16.28
N LYS A 50 10.39 -22.94 -15.73
CA LYS A 50 9.87 -21.84 -16.53
C LYS A 50 10.97 -21.06 -17.23
N LEU A 51 12.12 -20.88 -16.59
CA LEU A 51 13.28 -20.25 -17.20
C LEU A 51 13.84 -21.09 -18.36
N GLY A 52 13.93 -22.42 -18.19
CA GLY A 52 14.36 -23.31 -19.27
C GLY A 52 13.43 -23.31 -20.49
N GLU A 53 12.11 -23.21 -20.27
CA GLU A 53 11.13 -23.03 -21.37
C GLU A 53 11.38 -21.73 -22.15
N LEU A 54 11.63 -20.63 -21.45
CA LEU A 54 11.88 -19.32 -22.06
C LEU A 54 13.22 -19.29 -22.81
N GLU A 55 14.25 -19.96 -22.29
CA GLU A 55 15.55 -20.11 -22.96
C GLU A 55 15.41 -20.87 -24.27
N THR A 56 14.59 -21.93 -24.28
CA THR A 56 14.33 -22.73 -25.47
C THR A 56 13.52 -21.96 -26.51
N ALA A 57 12.65 -21.02 -26.08
CA ALA A 57 11.85 -20.18 -26.96
C ALA A 57 12.63 -19.03 -27.62
N GLY A 58 13.87 -18.77 -27.19
CA GLY A 58 14.78 -17.80 -27.83
C GLY A 58 14.45 -16.33 -27.60
N GLU A 59 13.41 -16.00 -26.82
CA GLU A 59 12.96 -14.64 -26.58
C GLU A 59 12.97 -14.33 -25.08
N ILE A 60 14.10 -13.78 -24.60
CA ILE A 60 14.29 -13.48 -23.19
C ILE A 60 14.65 -12.01 -23.01
N SER A 61 13.63 -11.16 -22.93
CA SER A 61 13.78 -9.89 -22.25
C SER A 61 13.56 -10.08 -20.74
N ASN A 62 14.23 -9.27 -19.92
CA ASN A 62 14.01 -9.28 -18.46
C ASN A 62 12.53 -9.04 -18.09
N ALA A 63 11.81 -8.24 -18.89
CA ALA A 63 10.38 -8.01 -18.71
C ALA A 63 9.55 -9.27 -19.03
N GLY A 64 9.94 -10.01 -20.07
CA GLY A 64 9.32 -11.29 -20.43
C GLY A 64 9.52 -12.37 -19.36
N ILE A 65 10.74 -12.51 -18.83
CA ILE A 65 11.01 -13.43 -17.71
C ILE A 65 10.13 -13.07 -16.52
N LYS A 66 10.10 -11.78 -16.14
CA LYS A 66 9.31 -11.32 -15.00
C LYS A 66 7.84 -11.73 -15.16
N ALA A 67 7.24 -11.37 -16.29
CA ALA A 67 5.83 -11.65 -16.55
C ALA A 67 5.54 -13.17 -16.54
N ALA A 68 6.40 -13.98 -17.15
CA ALA A 68 6.25 -15.42 -17.20
C ALA A 68 6.36 -16.08 -15.82
N LEU A 69 7.30 -15.62 -14.98
CA LEU A 69 7.48 -16.13 -13.62
C LEU A 69 6.36 -15.72 -12.68
N GLU A 70 5.84 -14.50 -12.80
CA GLU A 70 4.66 -14.04 -12.08
C GLU A 70 3.43 -14.84 -12.49
N GLN A 71 3.22 -15.02 -13.79
CA GLN A 71 2.11 -15.82 -14.32
C GLN A 71 2.19 -17.27 -13.84
N PHE A 72 3.37 -17.88 -13.88
CA PHE A 72 3.59 -19.25 -13.43
C PHE A 72 3.19 -19.44 -11.97
N LEU A 73 3.60 -18.55 -11.07
CA LEU A 73 3.24 -18.68 -9.67
C LEU A 73 1.77 -18.38 -9.39
N ASN A 74 1.20 -17.38 -10.07
CA ASN A 74 -0.23 -17.05 -9.93
C ASN A 74 -1.11 -18.22 -10.43
N GLN A 75 -0.71 -18.93 -11.49
CA GLN A 75 -1.39 -20.13 -11.99
C GLN A 75 -1.39 -21.30 -11.00
N GLN A 76 -0.44 -21.37 -10.06
CA GLN A 76 -0.40 -22.39 -9.02
C GLN A 76 -1.39 -22.14 -7.87
N GLY A 77 -2.32 -21.19 -8.04
CA GLY A 77 -3.52 -21.07 -7.20
C GLY A 77 -3.48 -19.93 -6.18
N ALA A 78 -2.65 -18.92 -6.40
CA ALA A 78 -2.59 -17.78 -5.51
C ALA A 78 -2.35 -16.52 -6.33
N ASP A 79 -3.42 -15.84 -6.73
CA ASP A 79 -3.30 -14.58 -7.47
C ASP A 79 -2.64 -13.48 -6.62
N GLY A 80 -1.95 -12.58 -7.29
CA GLY A 80 -1.35 -11.37 -6.70
C GLY A 80 0.11 -11.51 -6.27
N TRP A 81 0.81 -12.57 -6.67
CA TRP A 81 2.26 -12.63 -6.51
C TRP A 81 2.97 -11.73 -7.52
N GLU A 82 3.86 -10.90 -7.00
CA GLU A 82 4.79 -10.08 -7.75
C GLU A 82 6.21 -10.63 -7.58
N LEU A 83 6.97 -10.71 -8.67
CA LEU A 83 8.36 -11.14 -8.64
C LEU A 83 9.21 -10.01 -8.04
N VAL A 84 9.94 -10.34 -6.98
CA VAL A 84 10.89 -9.45 -6.32
C VAL A 84 12.27 -9.61 -6.93
N SER A 85 12.71 -10.85 -7.08
CA SER A 85 14.00 -11.19 -7.67
C SER A 85 13.98 -12.61 -8.18
N TYR A 86 14.88 -12.90 -9.11
CA TYR A 86 15.22 -14.26 -9.50
C TYR A 86 16.73 -14.36 -9.65
N SER A 87 17.28 -15.53 -9.34
CA SER A 87 18.71 -15.83 -9.47
C SER A 87 18.88 -17.30 -9.78
N GLY A 88 19.50 -17.60 -10.92
CA GLY A 88 19.64 -18.98 -11.41
C GLY A 88 18.26 -19.67 -11.47
N THR A 89 18.06 -20.62 -10.56
CA THR A 89 16.87 -21.47 -10.47
C THR A 89 15.82 -21.00 -9.47
N MET A 90 16.10 -19.96 -8.68
CA MET A 90 15.22 -19.51 -7.60
C MET A 90 14.54 -18.20 -7.94
N ALA A 91 13.24 -18.10 -7.67
CA ALA A 91 12.48 -16.87 -7.74
C ALA A 91 11.86 -16.53 -6.38
N VAL A 92 11.98 -15.26 -5.98
CA VAL A 92 11.42 -14.69 -4.76
C VAL A 92 10.24 -13.82 -5.13
N TYR A 93 9.12 -14.05 -4.46
CA TYR A 93 7.87 -13.38 -4.73
C TYR A 93 7.34 -12.71 -3.46
N LYS A 94 6.55 -11.66 -3.65
CA LYS A 94 5.80 -11.01 -2.58
C LYS A 94 4.33 -10.86 -2.97
N ARG A 95 3.46 -10.80 -1.98
CA ARG A 95 2.03 -10.49 -2.17
C ARG A 95 1.51 -9.72 -0.96
N ALA A 96 0.61 -8.78 -1.19
CA ALA A 96 -0.10 -8.10 -0.10
C ALA A 96 -1.13 -9.06 0.52
N VAL A 97 -1.05 -9.24 1.84
CA VAL A 97 -2.06 -9.96 2.62
C VAL A 97 -3.25 -9.03 2.77
N ARG A 98 -4.41 -9.45 2.27
CA ARG A 98 -5.68 -8.78 2.61
C ARG A 98 -6.03 -9.19 4.03
N ASN A 99 -5.99 -8.22 4.96
CA ASN A 99 -6.56 -8.37 6.30
C ASN A 99 -8.09 -8.51 6.24
#